data_AF-A0A838SKA7-F1
#
_entry.id   AF-A0A838SKA7-F1
#
_cell.length_a   1.000
_cell.length_b   1.000
_cell.length_c   1.000
_cell.angle_alpha   90.00
_cell.angle_beta   90.00
_cell.angle_gamma   90.00
#
_symmetry.space_group_name_H-M   'P 1'
#
loop_
_entity.id
_entity.type
_entity.pdbx_description
1 polymer ?
#
loop_
_entity_poly.entity_id
_entity_poly.type
_entity_poly.pdbx_seq_one_letter_code
_entity_poly.pdbx_strand_id
1 'polypeptide(L)'
;MSTHSARSPRVRAVAAFAASLVAFGGSAGLLGASTSTASSHREAPLILNDPQADNTDVYAFVSPDKPDMVTLIANWIPFEEPAGGPNFYPFSDNAHYNIKIDNDGDAKPDITYRWTFASSYENEGTFLYNTGPVNSFDDPTLNFKQTYT
;
A
#
# COMPACT_ATOMS: atom_id res chain seq x y z
N MET A 1 28.29 44.32 -55.60
CA MET A 1 26.84 44.05 -55.71
C MET A 1 26.53 42.87 -54.80
N SER A 2 25.99 43.12 -53.60
CA SER A 2 25.58 42.06 -52.67
C SER A 2 24.23 42.45 -52.10
N THR A 3 23.17 41.71 -52.45
CA THR A 3 21.81 41.93 -51.99
C THR A 3 21.53 40.99 -50.82
N HIS A 4 21.50 41.52 -49.60
CA HIS A 4 20.98 40.78 -48.46
C HIS A 4 19.46 40.79 -48.49
N SER A 5 18.87 39.66 -48.88
CA SER A 5 17.45 39.39 -48.76
C SER A 5 17.06 39.28 -47.28
N ALA A 6 16.45 40.33 -46.74
CA ALA A 6 15.90 40.31 -45.39
C ALA A 6 14.63 39.45 -45.37
N ARG A 7 14.69 38.31 -44.68
CA ARG A 7 13.52 37.43 -44.50
C ARG A 7 12.39 38.18 -43.79
N SER A 8 11.17 38.03 -44.31
CA SER A 8 10.00 38.80 -43.89
C SER A 8 9.58 38.50 -42.44
N PRO A 9 9.03 39.49 -41.71
CA PRO A 9 8.69 39.39 -40.28
C PRO A 9 7.69 38.27 -39.96
N ARG A 10 6.88 37.85 -40.95
CA ARG A 10 5.93 36.74 -40.81
C ARG A 10 6.60 35.38 -40.61
N VAL A 11 7.80 35.17 -41.18
CA VAL A 11 8.57 33.92 -41.01
C VAL A 11 9.17 33.82 -39.61
N ARG A 12 9.52 34.97 -38.99
CA ARG A 12 10.03 35.03 -37.62
C ARG A 12 8.96 34.75 -36.58
N ALA A 13 7.73 35.23 -36.79
CA ALA A 13 6.62 35.03 -35.89
C ALA A 13 6.15 33.56 -35.82
N VAL A 14 6.11 32.86 -36.96
CA VAL A 14 5.74 31.43 -37.03
C VAL A 14 6.80 30.54 -36.38
N ALA A 15 8.09 30.86 -36.56
CA ALA A 15 9.19 30.14 -35.90
C ALA A 15 9.17 30.32 -34.38
N ALA A 16 8.82 31.52 -33.89
CA ALA A 16 8.70 31.78 -32.45
C ALA A 16 7.53 31.02 -31.80
N PHE A 17 6.41 30.83 -32.52
CA PHE A 17 5.25 30.10 -32.02
C PHE A 17 5.46 28.57 -32.01
N ALA A 18 6.21 28.04 -32.98
CA ALA A 18 6.58 26.62 -33.00
C ALA A 18 7.61 26.28 -31.90
N ALA A 19 8.53 27.20 -31.60
CA ALA A 19 9.52 27.00 -30.53
C ALA A 19 8.89 27.02 -29.12
N SER A 20 7.87 27.84 -28.88
CA SER A 20 7.16 27.89 -27.59
C SER A 20 6.29 26.65 -27.34
N LEU A 21 5.71 26.04 -28.37
CA LEU A 21 4.96 24.78 -28.25
C LEU A 21 5.87 23.58 -27.91
N VAL A 22 7.09 23.53 -28.45
CA VAL A 22 8.08 22.49 -28.11
C VAL A 22 8.66 22.72 -26.71
N ALA A 23 8.87 23.97 -26.30
CA ALA A 23 9.33 24.30 -24.95
C ALA A 23 8.29 23.99 -23.86
N PHE A 24 7.00 24.20 -24.12
CA PHE A 24 5.92 23.89 -23.17
C PHE A 24 5.55 22.40 -23.15
N GLY A 25 5.58 21.73 -24.31
CA GLY A 25 5.37 20.28 -24.42
C GLY A 25 6.50 19.45 -23.81
N GLY A 26 7.76 19.92 -23.90
CA GLY A 26 8.92 19.27 -23.30
C GLY A 26 8.98 19.39 -21.78
N SER A 27 8.46 20.48 -21.20
CA SER A 27 8.41 20.67 -19.74
C SER A 27 7.39 19.77 -19.03
N ALA A 28 6.37 19.26 -19.73
CA ALA A 28 5.40 18.34 -19.12
C ALA A 28 6.00 16.95 -18.81
N GLY A 29 7.05 16.53 -19.55
CA GLY A 29 7.75 15.27 -19.30
C GLY A 29 8.84 15.34 -18.21
N LEU A 30 9.17 16.55 -17.73
CA LEU A 30 10.16 16.79 -16.67
C LEU A 30 9.54 16.91 -15.27
N LEU A 31 8.20 16.90 -15.18
CA LEU A 31 7.50 16.62 -13.93
C LEU A 31 7.66 15.12 -13.69
N GLY A 32 8.80 14.78 -13.09
CA GLY A 32 9.30 13.43 -12.97
C GLY A 32 8.23 12.44 -12.55
N ALA A 33 8.31 11.23 -13.09
CA ALA A 33 7.68 10.09 -12.47
C ALA A 33 8.09 10.10 -10.99
N SER A 34 7.17 10.55 -10.12
CA SER A 34 7.35 10.49 -8.68
C SER A 34 7.79 9.07 -8.37
N THR A 35 8.88 8.91 -7.62
CA THR A 35 9.30 7.59 -7.15
C THR A 35 8.11 6.97 -6.44
N SER A 36 7.46 6.00 -7.08
CA SER A 36 6.30 5.32 -6.50
C SER A 36 6.80 4.45 -5.35
N THR A 37 6.54 4.91 -4.13
CA THR A 37 6.77 4.15 -2.89
C THR A 37 5.52 3.35 -2.50
N ALA A 38 4.56 3.19 -3.40
CA ALA A 38 3.22 2.70 -3.08
C ALA A 38 3.08 1.17 -3.14
N SER A 39 4.14 0.43 -3.50
CA SER A 39 4.05 -1.02 -3.55
C SER A 39 4.16 -1.61 -2.14
N SER A 40 3.09 -2.23 -1.68
CA SER A 40 2.98 -3.01 -0.44
C SER A 40 2.87 -4.52 -0.68
N HIS A 41 2.94 -4.94 -1.95
CA HIS A 41 3.05 -6.36 -2.31
C HIS A 41 4.51 -6.81 -2.22
N ARG A 42 4.77 -8.09 -1.97
CA ARG A 42 6.09 -8.66 -1.66
C ARG A 42 7.20 -8.38 -2.67
N GLU A 43 6.87 -7.99 -3.90
CA GLU A 43 7.84 -7.58 -4.92
C GLU A 43 8.38 -6.16 -4.69
N ALA A 44 7.85 -5.43 -3.72
CA ALA A 44 8.35 -4.14 -3.30
C ALA A 44 9.71 -4.28 -2.61
N PRO A 45 10.75 -3.52 -3.02
CA PRO A 45 12.08 -3.61 -2.43
C PRO A 45 12.12 -3.40 -0.91
N LEU A 46 11.15 -2.66 -0.35
CA LEU A 46 11.09 -2.31 1.07
C LEU A 46 10.59 -3.45 1.98
N ILE A 47 9.83 -4.40 1.44
CA ILE A 47 9.23 -5.50 2.23
C ILE A 47 9.55 -6.89 1.67
N LEU A 48 10.46 -7.00 0.69
CA LEU A 48 10.86 -8.28 0.09
C LEU A 48 11.27 -9.34 1.14
N ASN A 49 11.91 -8.89 2.23
CA ASN A 49 12.37 -9.73 3.34
C ASN A 49 11.42 -9.74 4.55
N ASP A 50 10.24 -9.11 4.46
CA ASP A 50 9.22 -9.08 5.51
C ASP A 50 7.88 -9.61 4.98
N PRO A 51 7.71 -10.94 4.88
CA PRO A 51 6.49 -11.54 4.33
C PRO A 51 5.23 -11.24 5.16
N GLN A 52 5.37 -10.90 6.45
CA GLN A 52 4.22 -10.56 7.30
C GLN A 52 3.67 -9.15 6.99
N ALA A 53 4.45 -8.32 6.29
CA ALA A 53 4.03 -6.99 5.85
C ALA A 53 3.44 -6.99 4.43
N ASP A 54 3.36 -8.15 3.77
CA ASP A 54 2.84 -8.29 2.41
C ASP A 54 1.32 -8.07 2.38
N ASN A 55 0.89 -6.95 1.81
CA ASN A 55 -0.52 -6.67 1.54
C ASN A 55 -0.87 -7.24 0.17
N THR A 56 -1.73 -8.25 0.15
CA THR A 56 -2.09 -8.95 -1.08
C THR A 56 -3.14 -8.18 -1.86
N ASP A 57 -4.20 -7.73 -1.19
CA ASP A 57 -5.30 -7.02 -1.83
C ASP A 57 -6.02 -6.05 -0.85
N VAL A 58 -6.63 -5.02 -1.42
CA VAL A 58 -7.59 -4.13 -0.75
C VAL A 58 -8.87 -4.05 -1.57
N TYR A 59 -10.01 -4.23 -0.92
CA TYR A 59 -11.35 -4.13 -1.50
C TYR A 59 -12.10 -2.97 -0.85
N ALA A 60 -12.78 -2.18 -1.68
CA ALA A 60 -13.63 -1.09 -1.24
C ALA A 60 -14.95 -1.12 -2.02
N PHE A 61 -16.07 -1.16 -1.32
CA PHE A 61 -17.39 -1.19 -1.93
C PHE A 61 -18.44 -0.53 -1.02
N VAL A 62 -19.52 -0.02 -1.61
CA VAL A 62 -20.66 0.50 -0.82
C VAL A 62 -21.26 -0.66 -0.03
N SER A 63 -21.45 -0.46 1.27
CA SER A 63 -21.96 -1.51 2.16
C SER A 63 -23.37 -1.95 1.72
N PRO A 64 -23.60 -3.26 1.51
CA PRO A 64 -24.90 -3.76 1.06
C PRO A 64 -26.01 -3.61 2.12
N ASP A 65 -25.63 -3.57 3.39
CA ASP A 65 -26.52 -3.43 4.55
C ASP A 65 -26.65 -1.98 5.04
N LYS A 66 -25.71 -1.09 4.68
CA LYS A 66 -25.70 0.34 4.99
C LYS A 66 -25.20 1.15 3.78
N PRO A 67 -26.09 1.46 2.81
CA PRO A 67 -25.69 2.06 1.54
C PRO A 67 -25.10 3.48 1.60
N ASP A 68 -25.18 4.13 2.76
CA ASP A 68 -24.53 5.40 3.08
C ASP A 68 -23.09 5.24 3.60
N MET A 69 -22.59 4.00 3.72
CA MET A 69 -21.25 3.67 4.19
C MET A 69 -20.43 2.92 3.12
N VAL A 70 -19.11 2.98 3.27
CA VAL A 70 -18.15 2.18 2.50
C VAL A 70 -17.58 1.08 3.38
N THR A 71 -17.63 -0.15 2.91
CA THR A 71 -16.90 -1.28 3.49
C THR A 71 -15.51 -1.35 2.89
N LEU A 72 -14.50 -1.43 3.77
CA LEU A 72 -13.10 -1.62 3.42
C LEU A 72 -12.64 -2.97 3.96
N ILE A 73 -11.99 -3.76 3.12
CA ILE A 73 -11.39 -5.05 3.48
C ILE A 73 -9.96 -5.03 2.96
N ALA A 74 -9.00 -5.51 3.74
CA ALA A 74 -7.63 -5.66 3.31
C ALA A 74 -7.08 -7.00 3.80
N ASN A 75 -6.31 -7.65 2.92
CA ASN A 75 -5.70 -8.94 3.17
C ASN A 75 -4.19 -8.79 3.30
N TRP A 76 -3.60 -9.56 4.21
CA TRP A 76 -2.16 -9.66 4.38
C TRP A 76 -1.78 -11.12 4.53
N ILE A 77 -0.52 -11.43 4.24
CA ILE A 77 0.07 -12.77 4.36
C ILE A 77 -0.60 -13.77 3.39
N PRO A 78 -0.07 -13.96 2.17
CA PRO A 78 -0.65 -14.90 1.23
C PRO A 78 -0.35 -16.37 1.60
N PHE A 79 -1.17 -17.29 1.09
CA PHE A 79 -0.93 -18.74 1.08
C PHE A 79 -0.80 -19.41 2.46
N GLU A 80 -1.65 -19.04 3.42
CA GLU A 80 -1.70 -19.66 4.75
C GLU A 80 -2.30 -21.09 4.69
N GLU A 81 -1.44 -22.11 4.74
CA GLU A 81 -1.89 -23.51 4.77
C GLU A 81 -2.31 -23.95 6.19
N PRO A 82 -3.57 -24.41 6.40
CA PRO A 82 -4.05 -24.79 7.73
C PRO A 82 -3.32 -25.98 8.39
N ALA A 83 -2.70 -26.84 7.58
CA ALA A 83 -2.02 -28.04 8.06
C ALA A 83 -0.57 -27.80 8.55
N GLY A 84 -0.07 -26.56 8.48
CA GLY A 84 1.33 -26.20 8.73
C GLY A 84 1.79 -26.14 10.19
N GLY A 85 1.00 -26.67 11.15
CA GLY A 85 1.34 -26.64 12.57
C GLY A 85 2.71 -27.27 12.89
N PRO A 86 3.35 -26.90 14.02
CA PRO A 86 2.81 -26.14 15.15
C PRO A 86 2.94 -24.61 15.04
N ASN A 87 3.57 -24.12 13.96
CA ASN A 87 3.75 -22.69 13.71
C ASN A 87 2.72 -22.22 12.70
N PHE A 88 1.85 -21.30 13.11
CA PHE A 88 0.90 -20.66 12.21
C PHE A 88 1.43 -19.29 11.75
N TYR A 89 0.58 -18.52 11.08
CA TYR A 89 0.92 -17.26 10.42
C TYR A 89 0.36 -16.08 11.24
N PRO A 90 1.09 -15.58 12.25
CA PRO A 90 0.64 -14.44 13.03
C PRO A 90 0.81 -13.13 12.24
N PHE A 91 0.08 -12.11 12.64
CA PHE A 91 0.47 -10.75 12.28
C PHE A 91 1.79 -10.39 12.97
N SER A 92 2.60 -9.54 12.34
CA SER A 92 3.86 -9.07 12.91
C SER A 92 3.60 -8.07 14.04
N ASP A 93 4.24 -8.30 15.19
CA ASP A 93 4.27 -7.35 16.32
C ASP A 93 5.08 -6.08 16.01
N ASN A 94 5.82 -6.06 14.89
CA ASN A 94 6.71 -4.96 14.50
C ASN A 94 6.22 -4.21 13.26
N ALA A 95 5.00 -4.46 12.80
CA ALA A 95 4.42 -3.81 11.62
C ALA A 95 3.18 -2.97 11.98
N HIS A 96 2.96 -1.89 11.23
CA HIS A 96 1.70 -1.16 11.23
C HIS A 96 0.89 -1.53 10.01
N TYR A 97 -0.22 -2.22 10.22
CA TYR A 97 -1.18 -2.56 9.18
C TYR A 97 -2.11 -1.35 8.99
N ASN A 98 -2.07 -0.71 7.83
CA ASN A 98 -2.78 0.54 7.61
C ASN A 98 -3.71 0.44 6.39
N ILE A 99 -4.91 1.00 6.52
CA ILE A 99 -5.71 1.46 5.38
C ILE A 99 -5.69 3.00 5.41
N LYS A 100 -5.16 3.58 4.34
CA LYS A 100 -5.00 5.02 4.15
C LYS A 100 -6.03 5.51 3.14
N ILE A 101 -6.83 6.49 3.53
CA ILE A 101 -7.91 7.05 2.71
C ILE A 101 -7.59 8.51 2.45
N ASP A 102 -7.47 8.83 1.17
CA ASP A 102 -7.52 10.19 0.62
C ASP A 102 -8.95 10.40 0.09
N ASN A 103 -9.66 11.38 0.62
CA ASN A 103 -11.03 11.70 0.25
C ASN A 103 -11.20 13.10 -0.38
N ASP A 104 -10.11 13.84 -0.59
CA ASP A 104 -10.10 15.15 -1.24
C ASP A 104 -9.28 15.20 -2.56
N GLY A 105 -8.51 14.15 -2.83
CA GLY A 105 -7.77 13.92 -4.07
C GLY A 105 -6.40 14.56 -4.12
N ASP A 106 -5.81 14.96 -2.98
CA ASP A 106 -4.49 15.60 -2.92
C ASP A 106 -3.30 14.60 -2.85
N ALA A 107 -3.59 13.30 -2.89
CA ALA A 107 -2.66 12.18 -2.73
C ALA A 107 -2.01 12.08 -1.35
N LYS A 108 -2.61 12.66 -0.31
CA LYS A 108 -2.27 12.46 1.11
C LYS A 108 -3.44 11.84 1.86
N PRO A 109 -3.18 10.96 2.82
CA PRO A 109 -4.26 10.35 3.59
C PRO A 109 -4.89 11.35 4.57
N ASP A 110 -6.19 11.55 4.47
CA ASP A 110 -7.03 12.27 5.43
C ASP A 110 -7.39 11.40 6.63
N ILE A 111 -7.63 10.10 6.37
CA ILE A 111 -8.01 9.12 7.39
C ILE A 111 -7.04 7.94 7.29
N THR A 112 -6.56 7.47 8.45
CA THR A 112 -5.78 6.24 8.54
C THR A 112 -6.40 5.34 9.59
N TYR A 113 -6.89 4.18 9.16
CA TYR A 113 -7.17 3.07 10.07
C TYR A 113 -5.88 2.28 10.24
N ARG A 114 -5.46 2.06 11.50
CA ARG A 114 -4.24 1.33 11.85
C ARG A 114 -4.59 0.21 12.79
N TRP A 115 -3.96 -0.93 12.57
CA TRP A 115 -3.89 -2.04 13.52
C TRP A 115 -2.43 -2.29 13.87
N THR A 116 -2.16 -2.36 15.18
CA THR A 116 -0.87 -2.79 15.73
C THR A 116 -1.10 -4.03 16.57
N PHE A 117 -0.45 -5.14 16.21
CA PHE A 117 -0.66 -6.41 16.90
C PHE A 117 0.35 -6.61 18.03
N ALA A 118 -0.08 -7.34 19.06
CA ALA A 118 0.77 -7.79 20.14
C ALA A 118 0.49 -9.25 20.43
N SER A 119 1.55 -10.05 20.42
CA SER A 119 1.51 -11.49 20.70
C SER A 119 1.77 -11.78 22.18
N SER A 120 1.09 -12.78 22.72
CA SER A 120 1.29 -13.27 24.09
C SER A 120 1.19 -14.78 24.16
N TYR A 121 1.94 -15.38 25.10
CA TYR A 121 1.86 -16.79 25.44
C TYR A 121 1.35 -16.95 26.88
N GLU A 122 0.35 -17.82 27.09
CA GLU A 122 -0.14 -18.15 28.44
C GLU A 122 0.89 -18.98 29.23
N ASN A 123 1.66 -19.82 28.53
CA ASN A 123 2.77 -20.62 29.02
C ASN A 123 4.03 -20.33 28.20
N GLU A 124 4.89 -19.46 28.72
CA GLU A 124 6.18 -19.07 28.12
C GLU A 124 7.22 -20.21 28.09
N GLY A 125 6.96 -21.34 28.74
CA GLY A 125 7.83 -22.52 28.71
C GLY A 125 7.80 -23.30 27.39
N THR A 126 6.96 -22.89 26.44
CA THR A 126 6.83 -23.51 25.12
C THR A 126 6.42 -22.51 24.05
N PHE A 127 6.87 -22.72 22.82
CA PHE A 127 6.51 -21.90 21.65
C PHE A 127 5.23 -22.38 20.95
N LEU A 128 4.66 -23.51 21.39
CA LEU A 128 3.50 -24.11 20.73
C LEU A 128 2.27 -23.19 20.83
N TYR A 129 1.51 -23.09 19.75
CA TYR A 129 0.25 -22.32 19.73
C TYR A 129 -0.81 -22.89 20.65
N ASN A 130 -0.83 -24.22 20.80
CA ASN A 130 -1.74 -24.93 21.68
C ASN A 130 -1.03 -26.14 22.31
N THR A 131 -1.39 -26.45 23.54
CA THR A 131 -0.84 -27.58 24.31
C THR A 131 -1.78 -28.79 24.35
N GLY A 132 -2.92 -28.71 23.66
CA GLY A 132 -3.96 -29.72 23.52
C GLY A 132 -5.06 -29.25 22.57
N PRO A 133 -6.17 -30.01 22.41
CA PRO A 133 -7.30 -29.59 21.59
C PRO A 133 -7.95 -28.30 22.12
N VAL A 134 -8.07 -27.29 21.25
CA VAL A 134 -8.67 -25.99 21.58
C VAL A 134 -10.17 -26.00 21.25
N ASN A 135 -11.02 -25.76 22.24
CA ASN A 135 -12.49 -25.80 22.07
C ASN A 135 -13.14 -24.42 22.15
N SER A 136 -12.41 -23.40 22.62
CA SER A 136 -12.89 -22.02 22.75
C SER A 136 -11.71 -21.05 22.87
N PHE A 137 -11.99 -19.75 22.83
CA PHE A 137 -10.97 -18.71 22.97
C PHE A 137 -10.35 -18.65 24.39
N ASP A 138 -11.13 -19.00 25.41
CA ASP A 138 -10.68 -19.01 26.82
C ASP A 138 -10.17 -20.39 27.26
N ASP A 139 -9.98 -21.32 26.31
CA ASP A 139 -9.49 -22.67 26.61
C ASP A 139 -8.05 -22.60 27.14
N PRO A 140 -7.73 -23.18 28.31
CA PRO A 140 -6.38 -23.15 28.87
C PRO A 140 -5.34 -23.87 27.99
N THR A 141 -5.78 -24.66 27.00
CA THR A 141 -4.91 -25.28 26.02
C THR A 141 -4.55 -24.35 24.85
N LEU A 142 -5.23 -23.21 24.67
CA LEU A 142 -4.85 -22.16 23.72
C LEU A 142 -3.73 -21.32 24.34
N ASN A 143 -2.50 -21.54 23.88
CA ASN A 143 -1.31 -20.93 24.45
C ASN A 143 -0.96 -19.60 23.80
N PHE A 144 -1.03 -19.50 22.47
CA PHE A 144 -0.72 -18.28 21.73
C PHE A 144 -1.97 -17.45 21.45
N LYS A 145 -1.91 -16.15 21.73
CA LYS A 145 -2.97 -15.18 21.43
C LYS A 145 -2.38 -13.91 20.83
N GLN A 146 -3.14 -13.28 19.94
CA GLN A 146 -2.84 -11.93 19.44
C GLN A 146 -3.99 -10.98 19.76
N THR A 147 -3.62 -9.77 20.15
CA THR A 147 -4.53 -8.63 20.32
C THR A 147 -4.08 -7.49 19.42
N TYR A 148 -4.97 -6.52 19.18
CA TYR A 148 -4.63 -5.32 18.42
C TYR A 148 -5.20 -4.06 19.07
N THR A 149 -4.58 -2.92 18.76
CA THR A 149 -5.08 -1.56 19.05
C THR A 149 -5.20 -0.73 17.79
#